data_AF-A0A3S1GTQ7-F1
#
_entry.id   AF-A0A3S1GTQ7-F1
#
_cell.length_a   1.000
_cell.length_b   1.000
_cell.length_c   1.000
_cell.angle_alpha   90.00
_cell.angle_beta   90.00
_cell.angle_gamma   90.00
#
_symmetry.space_group_name_H-M   'P 1'
#
loop_
_entity.id
_entity.type
_entity.pdbx_description
1 polymer ?
#
loop_
_entity_poly.entity_id
_entity_poly.type
_entity_poly.pdbx_seq_one_letter_code
_entity_poly.pdbx_strand_id
1 'polypeptide(L)'
;MKVSNAPTETGLVNQRYYQQGKSWEDDTHRRLRRSRTFAWLLTGVFGVIALLSLVALVLLFPLKQYEPYMVAVDKTTGHLEIARALKPGDLSQDEAVTAANIVRYIRARETYDPRMIKSNFDLAQLYSTGAAADDLVREFTPSNPNSRDKRYGMDTTCL
;
A
#
# COMPACT_ATOMS: atom_id res chain seq x y z
N MET A 1 0.55 -103.65 -5.11
CA MET A 1 -0.01 -102.71 -6.11
C MET A 1 0.41 -101.30 -5.72
N LYS A 2 1.30 -100.68 -6.54
CA LYS A 2 1.78 -99.28 -6.60
C LYS A 2 2.01 -98.53 -5.27
N VAL A 3 3.25 -98.36 -4.81
CA VAL A 3 4.23 -97.32 -5.21
C VAL A 3 3.71 -95.89 -5.00
N SER A 4 4.15 -95.21 -3.94
CA SER A 4 5.27 -94.26 -4.01
C SER A 4 5.64 -93.80 -2.61
N ASN A 5 6.81 -94.20 -2.13
CA ASN A 5 7.43 -93.54 -0.98
C ASN A 5 7.82 -92.13 -1.43
N ALA A 6 7.23 -91.11 -0.81
CA ALA A 6 7.69 -89.74 -0.96
C ALA A 6 9.15 -89.66 -0.52
N PRO A 7 10.05 -89.02 -1.29
CA PRO A 7 11.42 -88.83 -0.82
C PRO A 7 11.38 -87.96 0.43
N THR A 8 11.82 -88.56 1.53
CA THR A 8 12.08 -87.86 2.78
C THR A 8 13.33 -87.00 2.55
N GLU A 9 13.15 -85.77 2.06
CA GLU A 9 14.25 -84.79 1.99
C GLU A 9 14.49 -84.19 3.37
N THR A 10 15.00 -85.00 4.30
CA THR A 10 15.79 -84.50 5.42
C THR A 10 17.18 -84.16 4.90
N GLY A 11 17.32 -82.98 4.31
CA GLY A 11 18.58 -82.50 3.75
C GLY A 11 18.58 -80.98 3.69
N LEU A 12 19.41 -80.36 4.54
CA LEU A 12 19.97 -79.01 4.48
C LEU A 12 19.09 -77.96 3.78
N VAL A 13 18.50 -77.04 4.56
CA VAL A 13 17.78 -75.84 4.10
C VAL A 13 18.31 -75.37 2.74
N ASN A 14 17.47 -75.48 1.71
CA ASN A 14 17.83 -75.28 0.31
C ASN A 14 18.62 -73.97 0.11
N GLN A 15 19.79 -74.03 -0.53
CA GLN A 15 20.69 -72.89 -0.75
C GLN A 15 19.99 -71.67 -1.42
N ARG A 16 18.94 -71.93 -2.20
CA ARG A 16 18.08 -70.89 -2.79
C ARG A 16 17.35 -70.04 -1.76
N TYR A 17 16.94 -70.62 -0.63
CA TYR A 17 16.27 -69.89 0.45
C TYR A 17 17.21 -68.86 1.08
N TYR A 18 18.45 -69.25 1.38
CA TYR A 18 19.46 -68.33 1.90
C TYR A 18 19.86 -67.25 0.88
N GLN A 19 19.91 -67.59 -0.41
CA GLN A 19 20.14 -66.60 -1.48
C GLN A 19 18.98 -65.60 -1.60
N GLN A 20 17.74 -66.07 -1.51
CA GLN A 20 16.56 -65.21 -1.51
C GLN A 20 16.52 -64.31 -0.28
N GLY A 21 16.81 -64.83 0.92
CA GLY A 21 16.88 -64.04 2.15
C GLY A 21 17.90 -62.90 2.05
N LYS A 22 19.11 -63.20 1.55
CA LYS A 22 20.13 -62.17 1.31
C LYS A 22 19.67 -61.09 0.32
N SER A 23 19.04 -61.51 -0.78
CA SER A 23 18.53 -60.56 -1.78
C SER A 23 17.39 -59.69 -1.25
N TRP A 24 16.58 -60.22 -0.33
CA TRP A 24 15.48 -59.51 0.31
C TRP A 24 15.97 -58.48 1.33
N GLU A 25 17.00 -58.82 2.12
CA GLU A 25 17.66 -57.87 3.01
C GLU A 25 18.30 -56.72 2.22
N ASP A 26 19.00 -57.03 1.13
CA ASP A 26 19.62 -56.03 0.25
C ASP A 26 18.56 -55.12 -0.40
N ASP A 27 17.44 -55.66 -0.88
CA ASP A 27 16.35 -54.86 -1.47
C ASP A 27 15.67 -53.99 -0.41
N THR A 28 15.45 -54.51 0.80
CA THR A 28 14.86 -53.77 1.92
C THR A 28 15.73 -52.59 2.33
N HIS A 29 17.04 -52.80 2.49
CA HIS A 29 17.98 -51.72 2.81
C HIS A 29 18.08 -50.67 1.70
N ARG A 30 18.03 -51.08 0.42
CA ARG A 30 18.03 -50.15 -0.72
C ARG A 30 16.74 -49.31 -0.78
N ARG A 31 15.58 -49.92 -0.53
CA ARG A 31 14.28 -49.22 -0.49
C ARG A 31 14.23 -48.19 0.63
N LEU A 32 14.70 -48.53 1.82
CA LEU A 32 14.75 -47.60 2.96
C LEU A 32 15.69 -46.40 2.73
N ARG A 33 16.84 -46.62 2.08
CA ARG A 33 17.75 -45.51 1.73
C ARG A 33 17.12 -44.58 0.69
N ARG A 34 16.51 -45.15 -0.36
CA ARG A 34 15.83 -44.37 -1.41
C ARG A 34 14.64 -43.59 -0.85
N SER A 35 13.79 -44.21 -0.03
CA SER A 35 12.63 -43.53 0.55
C SER A 35 13.06 -42.36 1.44
N ARG A 36 14.12 -42.54 2.23
CA ARG A 36 14.67 -41.47 3.06
C ARG A 36 15.21 -40.31 2.22
N THR A 37 15.94 -40.58 1.14
CA THR A 37 16.41 -39.52 0.24
C THR A 37 15.26 -38.78 -0.45
N PHE A 38 14.21 -39.49 -0.89
CA PHE A 38 13.02 -38.87 -1.47
C PHE A 38 12.26 -38.04 -0.44
N ALA A 39 12.12 -38.54 0.80
CA ALA A 39 11.47 -37.81 1.88
C ALA A 39 12.19 -36.49 2.16
N TRP A 40 13.53 -36.51 2.29
CA TRP A 40 14.32 -35.29 2.50
C TRP A 40 14.23 -34.31 1.33
N LEU A 41 14.25 -34.80 0.09
CA LEU A 41 14.07 -33.97 -1.10
C LEU A 41 12.70 -33.29 -1.07
N LEU A 42 11.65 -34.06 -0.81
CA LEU A 42 10.28 -33.55 -0.77
C LEU A 42 10.11 -32.52 0.35
N THR A 43 10.59 -32.81 1.55
CA THR A 43 10.58 -31.86 2.67
C THR A 43 11.32 -30.57 2.33
N GLY A 44 12.47 -30.66 1.67
CA GLY A 44 13.22 -29.47 1.21
C GLY A 44 12.42 -28.64 0.20
N VAL A 45 11.83 -29.29 -0.81
CA VAL A 45 11.02 -28.62 -1.84
C VAL A 45 9.80 -27.92 -1.20
N PHE A 46 9.06 -28.61 -0.34
CA PHE A 46 7.92 -28.02 0.36
C PHE A 46 8.33 -26.88 1.30
N GLY A 47 9.47 -27.01 1.99
CA GLY A 47 10.02 -25.95 2.84
C GLY A 47 10.35 -24.68 2.04
N VAL A 48 10.97 -24.83 0.87
CA VAL A 48 11.27 -23.70 -0.03
C VAL A 48 9.99 -23.05 -0.54
N ILE A 49 9.00 -23.83 -0.97
CA ILE A 49 7.71 -23.30 -1.45
C ILE A 49 6.98 -22.54 -0.33
N ALA A 50 6.95 -23.09 0.90
CA ALA A 50 6.34 -22.43 2.04
C ALA A 50 7.04 -21.10 2.36
N LEU A 51 8.37 -21.07 2.34
CA LEU A 51 9.14 -19.84 2.59
C LEU A 51 8.87 -18.79 1.50
N LEU A 52 8.88 -19.19 0.23
CA LEU A 52 8.56 -18.30 -0.89
C LEU A 52 7.14 -17.74 -0.78
N SER A 53 6.18 -18.55 -0.35
CA SER A 53 4.80 -18.11 -0.13
C SER A 53 4.71 -17.07 1.00
N LEU A 54 5.41 -17.28 2.12
CA LEU A 54 5.47 -16.31 3.22
C LEU A 54 6.12 -14.99 2.77
N VAL A 55 7.22 -15.05 2.02
CA VAL A 55 7.89 -13.87 1.46
C VAL A 55 6.94 -13.13 0.53
N ALA A 56 6.23 -13.83 -0.35
CA ALA A 56 5.25 -13.23 -1.25
C ALA A 56 4.11 -12.54 -0.48
N LEU A 57 3.62 -13.14 0.61
CA LEU A 57 2.60 -12.51 1.47
C LEU A 57 3.13 -11.23 2.14
N VAL A 58 4.34 -11.27 2.70
CA VAL A 58 4.97 -10.08 3.31
C VAL A 58 5.17 -8.97 2.28
N LEU A 59 5.52 -9.31 1.04
CA LEU A 59 5.65 -8.36 -0.06
C LEU A 59 4.30 -7.85 -0.60
N LEU A 60 3.22 -8.61 -0.43
CA LEU A 60 1.87 -8.19 -0.82
C LEU A 60 1.24 -7.25 0.23
N PHE A 61 1.55 -7.44 1.52
CA PHE A 61 1.07 -6.59 2.61
C PHE A 61 1.30 -5.07 2.43
N PRO A 62 2.47 -4.58 1.96
CA PRO A 62 2.73 -3.14 1.84
C PRO A 62 1.93 -2.45 0.72
N LEU A 63 1.27 -3.17 -0.19
CA LEU A 63 0.56 -2.54 -1.32
C LEU A 63 -0.88 -2.14 -1.01
N LYS A 64 -1.43 -2.52 0.15
CA LYS A 64 -2.75 -2.08 0.55
C LYS A 64 -2.64 -0.87 1.46
N GLN A 65 -2.25 0.27 0.87
CA GLN A 65 -2.47 1.55 1.52
C GLN A 65 -3.99 1.71 1.69
N TYR A 66 -4.44 1.59 2.93
CA TYR A 66 -5.76 2.02 3.31
C TYR A 66 -5.76 3.54 3.16
N GLU A 67 -6.39 4.07 2.12
CA GLU A 67 -6.82 5.47 2.13
C GLU A 67 -7.97 5.54 3.16
N PRO A 68 -7.78 6.12 4.35
CA PRO A 68 -8.89 6.29 5.27
C PRO A 68 -9.83 7.35 4.67
N TYR A 69 -10.93 6.89 4.06
CA TYR A 69 -12.04 7.76 3.69
C TYR A 69 -12.73 8.24 4.97
N MET A 70 -12.22 9.29 5.60
CA MET A 70 -12.96 10.03 6.62
C MET A 70 -13.96 10.93 5.91
N VAL A 71 -15.10 10.35 5.52
CA VAL A 71 -16.25 11.10 5.03
C VAL A 71 -16.91 11.77 6.23
N ALA A 72 -16.49 13.00 6.54
CA ALA A 72 -17.25 13.85 7.44
C ALA A 72 -18.49 14.36 6.68
N VAL A 73 -19.62 13.65 6.86
CA VAL A 73 -20.92 14.11 6.36
C VAL A 73 -21.40 15.24 7.27
N ASP A 74 -21.25 16.48 6.82
CA ASP A 74 -22.08 17.57 7.33
C ASP A 74 -23.49 17.39 6.73
N LYS A 75 -24.44 17.07 7.61
CA LYS A 75 -25.80 16.60 7.25
C LYS A 75 -26.73 17.70 6.72
N THR A 76 -26.22 18.90 6.45
CA THR A 76 -27.05 20.09 6.25
C THR A 76 -27.14 20.59 4.81
N THR A 77 -26.19 20.24 3.92
CA THR A 77 -26.08 20.93 2.60
C THR A 77 -26.05 20.04 1.35
N GLY A 78 -25.91 18.71 1.49
CA GLY A 78 -26.08 17.78 0.37
C GLY A 78 -25.13 17.96 -0.83
N HIS A 79 -24.07 18.76 -0.72
CA HIS A 79 -23.05 18.93 -1.76
C HIS A 79 -21.85 18.04 -1.49
N LEU A 80 -21.59 17.12 -2.41
CA LEU A 80 -20.45 16.21 -2.38
C LEU A 80 -19.25 16.92 -3.02
N GLU A 81 -18.54 17.75 -2.25
CA GLU A 81 -17.25 18.26 -2.71
C GLU A 81 -16.20 17.15 -2.60
N ILE A 82 -15.70 16.69 -3.75
CA ILE A 82 -14.59 15.75 -3.83
C ILE A 82 -13.35 16.51 -3.38
N ALA A 83 -13.06 16.46 -2.08
CA ALA A 83 -11.79 16.89 -1.53
C ALA A 83 -10.70 16.03 -2.18
N ARG A 84 -10.06 16.60 -3.21
CA ARG A 84 -8.93 16.01 -3.93
C ARG A 84 -7.94 15.54 -2.88
N ALA A 85 -7.75 14.23 -2.76
CA ALA A 85 -6.86 13.64 -1.77
C ALA A 85 -5.51 14.35 -1.87
N LEU A 86 -5.11 15.02 -0.78
CA LEU A 86 -3.73 15.45 -0.62
C LEU A 86 -2.89 14.21 -0.82
N LYS A 87 -2.19 14.11 -1.96
CA LYS A 87 -1.16 13.09 -2.14
C LYS A 87 -0.23 13.22 -0.93
N PRO A 88 -0.06 12.20 -0.09
CA PRO A 88 1.12 12.12 0.75
C PRO A 88 2.27 11.74 -0.19
N GLY A 89 2.69 12.68 -1.03
CA GLY A 89 4.08 12.71 -1.45
C GLY A 89 4.92 13.08 -0.24
N ASP A 90 6.25 13.04 -0.35
CA ASP A 90 7.24 13.36 0.69
C ASP A 90 7.14 14.79 1.31
N LEU A 91 6.00 15.48 1.18
CA LEU A 91 5.69 16.67 1.93
C LEU A 91 5.46 16.31 3.39
N SER A 92 6.35 16.81 4.25
CA SER A 92 6.08 16.92 5.69
C SER A 92 4.69 17.52 5.90
N GLN A 93 3.98 17.09 6.95
CA GLN A 93 2.68 17.66 7.35
C GLN A 93 2.72 19.20 7.37
N ASP A 94 3.86 19.78 7.77
CA ASP A 94 4.10 21.22 7.79
C ASP A 94 4.13 21.86 6.40
N GLU A 95 4.65 21.15 5.39
CA GLU A 95 4.73 21.64 4.02
C GLU A 95 3.33 21.68 3.38
N ALA A 96 2.49 20.68 3.66
CA ALA A 96 1.11 20.65 3.20
C ALA A 96 0.29 21.81 3.79
N VAL A 97 0.46 22.09 5.10
CA VAL A 97 -0.18 23.22 5.78
C VAL A 97 0.33 24.55 5.20
N THR A 98 1.63 24.66 4.97
CA THR A 98 2.24 25.85 4.38
C THR A 98 1.70 26.11 2.97
N ALA A 99 1.67 25.08 2.12
CA ALA A 99 1.12 25.18 0.76
C ALA A 99 -0.37 25.58 0.78
N ALA A 100 -1.17 25.00 1.68
CA ALA A 100 -2.57 25.37 1.83
C ALA A 100 -2.75 26.84 2.25
N ASN A 101 -1.93 27.33 3.18
CA ASN A 101 -1.95 28.73 3.61
C ASN A 101 -1.55 29.69 2.48
N ILE A 102 -0.54 29.33 1.69
CA ILE A 102 -0.12 30.12 0.52
C ILE A 102 -1.26 30.21 -0.51
N VAL A 103 -1.91 29.08 -0.82
CA VAL A 103 -3.04 29.07 -1.79
C VAL A 103 -4.19 29.92 -1.28
N ARG A 104 -4.53 29.83 0.01
CA ARG A 104 -5.57 30.67 0.63
C ARG A 104 -5.22 32.16 0.53
N TYR A 105 -3.98 32.51 0.81
CA TYR A 105 -3.50 33.88 0.69
C TYR A 105 -3.60 34.41 -0.74
N ILE A 106 -3.10 33.66 -1.73
CA ILE A 106 -3.13 34.07 -3.14
C ILE A 106 -4.57 34.24 -3.61
N ARG A 107 -5.46 33.29 -3.29
CA ARG A 107 -6.88 33.40 -3.66
C ARG A 107 -7.52 34.65 -3.04
N ALA A 108 -7.31 34.87 -1.74
CA ALA A 108 -7.86 36.04 -1.05
C ALA A 108 -7.32 37.36 -1.65
N ARG A 109 -6.06 37.39 -2.07
CA ARG A 109 -5.43 38.58 -2.64
C ARG A 109 -5.83 38.84 -4.08
N GLU A 110 -5.98 37.79 -4.91
CA GLU A 110 -6.18 37.93 -6.36
C GLU A 110 -7.64 37.86 -6.81
N THR A 111 -8.50 37.13 -6.10
CA THR A 111 -9.91 37.03 -6.44
C THR A 111 -10.61 38.37 -6.15
N TYR A 112 -11.30 38.90 -7.14
CA TYR A 112 -12.11 40.11 -7.01
C TYR A 112 -13.59 39.76 -7.08
N ASP A 113 -14.26 39.90 -5.93
CA ASP A 113 -15.71 39.88 -5.82
C ASP A 113 -16.15 41.14 -5.03
N PRO A 114 -16.92 42.05 -5.63
CA PRO A 114 -17.39 43.28 -4.97
C PRO A 114 -18.14 43.02 -3.66
N ARG A 115 -18.81 41.87 -3.53
CA ARG A 115 -19.58 41.49 -2.33
C ARG A 115 -18.70 40.90 -1.24
N MET A 116 -17.54 40.34 -1.61
CA MET A 116 -16.59 39.72 -0.69
C MET A 116 -15.32 40.54 -0.48
N ILE A 117 -15.20 41.73 -1.08
CA ILE A 117 -13.96 42.53 -1.08
C ILE A 117 -13.41 42.75 0.33
N LYS A 118 -14.27 43.07 1.31
CA LYS A 118 -13.88 43.24 2.71
C LYS A 118 -13.38 41.93 3.32
N SER A 119 -14.12 40.84 3.12
CA SER A 119 -13.77 39.52 3.66
C SER A 119 -12.44 39.02 3.10
N ASN A 120 -12.23 39.19 1.79
CA ASN A 120 -10.99 38.83 1.11
C ASN A 120 -9.81 39.68 1.61
N PHE A 121 -10.02 40.98 1.79
CA PHE A 121 -9.02 41.87 2.38
C PHE A 121 -8.65 41.45 3.81
N ASP A 122 -9.64 41.25 4.68
CA ASP A 122 -9.41 40.84 6.08
C ASP A 122 -8.65 39.50 6.15
N LEU A 123 -9.01 38.55 5.28
CA LEU A 123 -8.35 37.25 5.18
C LEU A 123 -6.90 37.40 4.68
N ALA A 124 -6.67 38.15 3.61
CA ALA A 124 -5.32 38.39 3.09
C ALA A 124 -4.45 39.15 4.09
N GLN A 125 -5.03 40.07 4.86
CA GLN A 125 -4.36 40.80 5.94
C GLN A 125 -3.94 39.85 7.07
N LEU A 126 -4.78 38.88 7.43
CA LEU A 126 -4.48 37.89 8.47
C LEU A 126 -3.28 36.99 8.12
N TYR A 127 -3.12 36.65 6.83
CA TYR A 127 -1.97 35.85 6.36
C TYR A 127 -0.75 36.70 5.96
N SER A 128 -0.84 38.03 6.03
CA SER A 128 0.26 38.94 5.65
C SER A 128 1.00 39.45 6.88
N THR A 129 2.30 39.69 6.74
CA THR A 129 3.11 40.36 7.77
C THR A 129 4.09 41.35 7.13
N GLY A 130 4.52 42.35 7.90
CA GLY A 130 5.52 43.35 7.46
C GLY A 130 5.14 44.02 6.14
N ALA A 131 6.10 44.07 5.21
CA ALA A 131 5.94 44.73 3.92
C ALA A 131 4.75 44.21 3.10
N ALA A 132 4.41 42.92 3.18
CA ALA A 132 3.29 42.36 2.43
C ALA A 132 1.93 42.90 2.91
N ALA A 133 1.80 43.15 4.21
CA ALA A 133 0.63 43.76 4.81
C ALA A 133 0.52 45.25 4.43
N ASP A 134 1.63 45.98 4.50
CA ASP A 134 1.68 47.40 4.13
C ASP A 134 1.34 47.61 2.64
N ASP A 135 1.85 46.73 1.77
CA ASP A 135 1.54 46.74 0.34
C ASP A 135 0.06 46.45 0.07
N LEU A 136 -0.55 45.51 0.79
CA LEU A 136 -1.97 45.21 0.69
C LEU A 136 -2.82 46.42 1.10
N VAL A 137 -2.51 47.05 2.24
CA VAL A 137 -3.21 48.25 2.70
C VAL A 137 -3.08 49.38 1.68
N ARG A 138 -1.87 49.59 1.12
CA ARG A 138 -1.61 50.63 0.11
C ARG A 138 -2.44 50.41 -1.15
N GLU A 139 -2.59 49.16 -1.59
CA GLU A 139 -3.39 48.81 -2.77
C GLU A 139 -4.86 49.20 -2.60
N PHE A 140 -5.44 48.90 -1.43
CA PHE A 140 -6.85 49.17 -1.10
C PHE A 140 -7.11 50.56 -0.50
N THR A 141 -6.09 51.42 -0.41
CA THR A 141 -6.25 52.76 0.17
C THR A 141 -7.13 53.61 -0.76
N PRO A 142 -8.11 54.37 -0.23
CA PRO A 142 -8.98 55.23 -1.05
C PRO A 142 -8.23 56.28 -1.88
N SER A 143 -6.99 56.63 -1.54
CA SER A 143 -6.13 57.52 -2.31
C SER A 143 -5.56 56.88 -3.57
N ASN A 144 -5.49 55.54 -3.65
CA ASN A 144 -4.97 54.83 -4.82
C ASN A 144 -5.99 54.91 -5.96
N PRO A 145 -5.68 55.57 -7.10
CA PRO A 145 -6.58 55.63 -8.25
C PRO A 145 -6.73 54.28 -8.95
N ASN A 146 -5.73 53.40 -8.81
CA ASN A 146 -5.66 52.09 -9.47
C ASN A 146 -6.19 50.95 -8.60
N SER A 147 -6.79 51.26 -7.45
CA SER A 147 -7.38 50.23 -6.58
C SER A 147 -8.45 49.43 -7.33
N ARG A 148 -8.54 48.14 -7.01
CA ARG A 148 -9.35 47.16 -7.75
C ARG A 148 -10.84 47.50 -7.76
N ASP A 149 -11.34 48.04 -6.64
CA ASP A 149 -12.72 48.53 -6.49
C ASP A 149 -13.07 49.61 -7.53
N LYS A 150 -12.15 50.53 -7.80
CA LYS A 150 -12.32 51.61 -8.77
C LYS A 150 -12.18 51.12 -10.21
N ARG A 151 -11.30 50.16 -10.45
CA ARG A 151 -11.03 49.63 -11.80
C ARG A 151 -12.13 48.70 -12.30
N TYR A 152 -12.65 47.83 -11.45
CA TYR A 152 -13.57 46.78 -11.86
C TYR A 152 -15.03 47.06 -11.49
N GLY A 153 -15.28 47.93 -10.50
CA GLY A 153 -16.64 48.30 -10.10
C GLY A 153 -17.44 47.12 -9.51
N MET A 154 -18.76 47.28 -9.43
CA MET A 154 -19.65 46.33 -8.75
C MET A 154 -20.17 45.19 -9.64
N ASP A 155 -19.99 45.29 -10.96
CA ASP A 155 -20.57 44.35 -11.93
C ASP A 155 -19.57 43.28 -12.43
N THR A 156 -18.32 43.36 -11.99
CA THR A 156 -17.24 42.47 -12.45
C THR A 156 -16.81 41.53 -11.34
N THR A 157 -16.77 40.23 -11.62
CA THR A 157 -16.15 39.21 -10.75
C THR A 157 -15.00 38.54 -11.49
N CYS A 158 -13.84 38.41 -10.85
CA CYS A 158 -12.67 37.73 -11.39
C CYS A 158 -12.29 36.57 -10.46
N LEU A 159 -12.20 35.36 -11.01
CA LEU A 159 -11.95 34.10 -10.29
C LEU A 159 -10.46 33.75 -10.26
#